data_AF-A0A937VNN3-F1
#
_entry.id   AF-A0A937VNN3-F1
#
_cell.length_a   1.000
_cell.length_b   1.000
_cell.length_c   1.000
_cell.angle_alpha   90.00
_cell.angle_beta   90.00
_cell.angle_gamma   90.00
#
_symmetry.space_group_name_H-M   'P 1'
#
loop_
_entity.id
_entity.type
_entity.pdbx_description
1 polymer ?
#
loop_
_entity_poly.entity_id
_entity_poly.type
_entity_poly.pdbx_seq_one_letter_code
_entity_poly.pdbx_strand_id
1 'polypeptide(L)'
;VTARMTLDVMKECVDKGGKGVVVVAGGFSDAGELGRREQFEMGQLLKGNGIRAVGPNALSPINSANNLVISFMPTRKIIAGGVSLVFQSGFYDPRLNWIFCDFHLGVNKLLDLGNKMDINEVDALEYLATDDSTKAIAIHIETVKGDGKQFIQILKDSTRLKPVVVLKSGRTDAGAKAAASHTGSIARESDIVFDALLKQCGAIRAHTVEEFFDFAKAIGFLAPPKGNKMVIASLSGGEGVLAVDAGQQHGFSMAKPGSDARAKMKAIFPPWEIPLNPFDLGVCS
;
A
#
# COMPACT_ATOMS: atom_id res chain seq x y z
N VAL A 1 12.05 1.00 24.83
CA VAL A 1 13.37 0.82 25.48
C VAL A 1 14.48 1.22 24.50
N THR A 2 15.70 1.45 24.95
CA THR A 2 16.84 1.75 24.06
C THR A 2 17.24 0.51 23.25
N ALA A 3 17.96 0.69 22.13
CA ALA A 3 18.43 -0.43 21.31
C ALA A 3 19.18 -1.49 22.14
N ARG A 4 20.11 -1.05 22.99
CA ARG A 4 20.91 -1.91 23.88
C ARG A 4 20.07 -2.74 24.86
N MET A 5 18.98 -2.19 25.39
CA MET A 5 18.07 -2.90 26.30
C MET A 5 17.09 -3.83 25.57
N THR A 6 16.93 -3.67 24.25
CA THR A 6 15.91 -4.38 23.48
C THR A 6 16.17 -5.88 23.45
N LEU A 7 17.42 -6.30 23.32
CA LEU A 7 17.78 -7.73 23.31
C LEU A 7 17.43 -8.42 24.64
N ASP A 8 17.71 -7.77 25.77
CA ASP A 8 17.42 -8.35 27.09
C ASP A 8 15.91 -8.44 27.35
N VAL A 9 15.16 -7.39 26.99
CA VAL A 9 13.68 -7.44 27.02
C VAL A 9 13.13 -8.53 26.11
N MET A 10 13.74 -8.75 24.94
CA MET A 10 13.34 -9.80 24.03
C MET A 10 13.57 -11.19 24.61
N LYS A 11 14.68 -11.42 25.34
CA LYS A 11 14.90 -12.66 26.10
C LYS A 11 13.83 -12.86 27.16
N GLU A 12 13.49 -11.82 27.92
CA GLU A 12 12.40 -11.92 28.90
C GLU A 12 11.04 -12.26 28.25
N CYS A 13 10.75 -11.71 27.06
CA CYS A 13 9.56 -12.08 26.30
C CYS A 13 9.57 -13.55 25.90
N VAL A 14 10.74 -14.07 25.48
CA VAL A 14 10.93 -15.49 25.16
C VAL A 14 10.69 -16.37 26.39
N ASP A 15 11.33 -16.04 27.51
CA ASP A 15 11.26 -16.79 28.76
C ASP A 15 9.82 -16.84 29.32
N LYS A 16 9.04 -15.78 29.07
CA LYS A 16 7.61 -15.72 29.42
C LYS A 16 6.68 -16.43 28.43
N GLY A 17 7.21 -17.05 27.38
CA GLY A 17 6.43 -17.78 26.37
C GLY A 17 5.71 -16.88 25.37
N GLY A 18 6.23 -15.68 25.11
CA GLY A 18 5.72 -14.77 24.10
C GLY A 18 5.74 -15.41 22.70
N LYS A 19 4.66 -15.24 21.93
CA LYS A 19 4.53 -15.85 20.58
C LYS A 19 4.97 -14.91 19.45
N GLY A 20 5.04 -13.61 19.73
CA GLY A 20 5.51 -12.62 18.79
C GLY A 20 5.89 -11.32 19.47
N VAL A 21 6.76 -10.54 18.80
CA VAL A 21 7.28 -9.27 19.32
C VAL A 21 7.19 -8.20 18.24
N VAL A 22 6.77 -6.99 18.62
CA VAL A 22 6.84 -5.81 17.76
C VAL A 22 7.97 -4.94 18.29
N VAL A 23 9.04 -4.79 17.51
CA VAL A 23 10.21 -4.02 17.93
C VAL A 23 10.12 -2.61 17.33
N VAL A 24 9.58 -1.71 18.14
CA VAL A 24 9.35 -0.32 17.74
C VAL A 24 10.64 0.49 17.68
N ALA A 25 11.62 0.16 18.53
CA ALA A 25 12.88 0.89 18.61
C ALA A 25 13.67 0.84 17.29
N GLY A 26 14.22 1.99 16.88
CA GLY A 26 15.27 2.07 15.86
C GLY A 26 16.67 2.03 16.49
N GLY A 27 17.70 2.26 15.69
CA GLY A 27 19.10 2.22 16.16
C GLY A 27 19.82 0.90 15.89
N PHE A 28 19.33 0.11 14.93
CA PHE A 28 19.82 -1.22 14.61
C PHE A 28 20.56 -1.23 13.28
N SER A 29 20.11 -1.98 12.26
CA SER A 29 20.78 -1.96 10.95
C SER A 29 20.81 -0.58 10.29
N ASP A 30 19.88 0.28 10.69
CA ASP A 30 19.74 1.70 10.36
C ASP A 30 20.74 2.63 11.07
N ALA A 31 21.51 2.15 12.06
CA ALA A 31 22.48 2.96 12.81
C ALA A 31 23.94 2.47 12.71
N GLY A 32 24.24 1.61 11.74
CA GLY A 32 25.60 1.18 11.43
C GLY A 32 25.95 -0.20 11.96
N GLU A 33 27.26 -0.48 12.09
CA GLU A 33 27.77 -1.84 12.26
C GLU A 33 27.42 -2.46 13.62
N LEU A 34 27.46 -1.67 14.69
CA LEU A 34 27.08 -2.15 16.03
C LEU A 34 25.61 -2.55 16.06
N GLY A 35 24.71 -1.68 15.59
CA GLY A 35 23.29 -1.97 15.55
C GLY A 35 22.93 -3.12 14.61
N ARG A 36 23.70 -3.34 13.51
CA ARG A 36 23.57 -4.54 12.67
C ARG A 36 23.88 -5.83 13.45
N ARG A 37 24.91 -5.83 14.29
CA ARG A 37 25.25 -7.00 15.13
C ARG A 37 24.17 -7.28 16.16
N GLU A 38 23.67 -6.25 16.85
CA GLU A 38 22.57 -6.39 17.81
C GLU A 38 21.30 -6.92 17.12
N GLN A 39 20.96 -6.42 15.94
CA GLN A 39 19.84 -6.94 15.14
C GLN A 39 20.04 -8.40 14.73
N PHE A 40 21.26 -8.79 14.37
CA PHE A 40 21.57 -10.16 14.04
C PHE A 40 21.39 -11.09 15.23
N GLU A 41 21.86 -10.70 16.41
CA GLU A 41 21.69 -11.45 17.66
C GLU A 41 20.21 -11.63 18.02
N MET A 42 19.41 -10.56 17.90
CA MET A 42 17.94 -10.64 18.07
C MET A 42 17.31 -11.62 17.08
N GLY A 43 17.71 -11.57 15.80
CA GLY A 43 17.23 -12.50 14.78
C GLY A 43 17.55 -13.97 15.11
N GLN A 44 18.76 -14.25 15.62
CA GLN A 44 19.13 -15.61 16.07
C GLN A 44 18.30 -16.07 17.27
N LEU A 45 18.07 -15.17 18.24
CA LEU A 45 17.24 -15.46 19.41
C LEU A 45 15.81 -15.84 18.99
N LEU A 46 15.20 -15.08 18.09
CA LEU A 46 13.86 -15.33 17.57
C LEU A 46 13.78 -16.69 16.87
N LYS A 47 14.71 -16.96 15.95
CA LYS A 47 14.76 -18.22 15.19
C LYS A 47 14.97 -19.43 16.09
N GLY A 48 15.84 -19.33 17.09
CA GLY A 48 16.15 -20.41 18.04
C GLY A 48 14.97 -20.79 18.94
N ASN A 49 14.00 -19.90 19.14
CA ASN A 49 12.88 -20.08 20.07
C ASN A 49 11.51 -20.16 19.38
N GLY A 50 11.46 -20.11 18.05
CA GLY A 50 10.20 -20.20 17.30
C GLY A 50 9.28 -18.99 17.50
N ILE A 51 9.85 -17.82 17.80
CA ILE A 51 9.11 -16.57 17.99
C ILE A 51 9.28 -15.71 16.74
N ARG A 52 8.20 -15.04 16.32
CA ARG A 52 8.23 -14.13 15.17
C ARG A 52 8.28 -12.67 15.59
N ALA A 53 8.87 -11.80 14.77
CA ALA A 53 8.91 -10.37 15.06
C ALA A 53 8.68 -9.47 13.86
N VAL A 54 7.97 -8.35 14.12
CA VAL A 54 7.86 -7.20 13.22
C VAL A 54 8.92 -6.16 13.61
N GLY A 55 9.55 -5.54 12.61
CA GLY A 55 10.61 -4.55 12.79
C GLY A 55 12.03 -5.14 12.75
N PRO A 56 13.02 -4.57 13.47
CA PRO A 56 12.90 -3.39 14.32
C PRO A 56 12.61 -2.11 13.51
N ASN A 57 12.50 -0.97 14.21
CA ASN A 57 12.16 0.31 13.61
C ASN A 57 10.81 0.30 12.87
N ALA A 58 9.79 -0.30 13.51
CA ALA A 58 8.44 -0.43 12.97
C ALA A 58 7.43 0.32 13.85
N LEU A 59 6.60 1.17 13.25
CA LEU A 59 5.66 2.02 13.99
C LEU A 59 4.27 1.39 14.16
N SER A 60 4.05 0.18 13.64
CA SER A 60 2.78 -0.56 13.76
C SER A 60 3.05 -2.07 13.99
N PRO A 61 2.02 -2.90 14.29
CA PRO A 61 0.81 -3.10 13.47
C PRO A 61 -0.48 -2.44 13.99
N ILE A 62 -1.42 -2.27 13.07
CA ILE A 62 -2.80 -1.84 13.33
C ILE A 62 -3.77 -2.84 12.70
N ASN A 63 -4.82 -3.21 13.43
CA ASN A 63 -5.91 -4.05 12.95
C ASN A 63 -7.26 -3.47 13.40
N SER A 64 -8.04 -3.01 12.42
CA SER A 64 -9.33 -2.36 12.67
C SER A 64 -10.38 -3.32 13.24
N ALA A 65 -10.32 -4.61 12.90
CA ALA A 65 -11.34 -5.59 13.30
C ALA A 65 -11.34 -5.90 14.79
N ASN A 66 -10.21 -5.71 15.48
CA ASN A 66 -10.07 -5.95 16.92
C ASN A 66 -9.62 -4.71 17.70
N ASN A 67 -9.63 -3.53 17.07
CA ASN A 67 -9.17 -2.27 17.64
C ASN A 67 -7.71 -2.30 18.16
N LEU A 68 -6.87 -3.20 17.64
CA LEU A 68 -5.44 -3.18 17.95
C LEU A 68 -4.79 -2.01 17.23
N VAL A 69 -4.20 -1.10 18.00
CA VAL A 69 -3.47 0.05 17.47
C VAL A 69 -2.13 0.16 18.18
N ILE A 70 -1.05 -0.23 17.49
CA ILE A 70 0.31 0.13 17.87
C ILE A 70 0.71 1.27 16.94
N SER A 71 1.01 2.43 17.51
CA SER A 71 1.32 3.67 16.78
C SER A 71 2.08 4.63 17.68
N PHE A 72 2.94 5.48 17.11
CA PHE A 72 3.55 6.61 17.82
C PHE A 72 2.58 7.79 17.93
N MET A 73 1.81 8.03 16.87
CA MET A 73 0.85 9.13 16.84
C MET A 73 -0.50 8.71 17.44
N PRO A 74 -1.15 9.58 18.23
CA PRO A 74 -2.51 9.33 18.71
C PRO A 74 -3.46 9.10 17.53
N THR A 75 -4.10 7.93 17.54
CA THR A 75 -5.14 7.59 16.57
C THR A 75 -6.49 8.00 17.13
N ARG A 76 -7.15 8.98 16.49
CA ARG A 76 -8.43 9.51 16.98
C ARG A 76 -9.59 8.59 16.67
N LYS A 77 -9.59 8.03 15.46
CA LYS A 77 -10.65 7.17 14.91
C LYS A 77 -10.06 6.36 13.75
N ILE A 78 -10.65 5.19 13.51
CA ILE A 78 -10.33 4.33 12.37
C ILE A 78 -11.63 4.10 11.59
N ILE A 79 -11.67 4.51 10.32
CA ILE A 79 -12.70 4.05 9.38
C ILE A 79 -12.28 2.64 8.94
N ALA A 80 -12.98 1.63 9.44
CA ALA A 80 -12.74 0.24 9.06
C ALA A 80 -13.17 -0.03 7.61
N GLY A 81 -12.47 -0.93 6.92
CA GLY A 81 -12.83 -1.40 5.60
C GLY A 81 -11.96 -2.55 5.12
N GLY A 82 -11.89 -2.77 3.81
CA GLY A 82 -11.22 -3.92 3.22
C GLY A 82 -9.78 -3.71 2.78
N VAL A 83 -9.21 -2.50 2.92
CA VAL A 83 -7.88 -2.19 2.37
C VAL A 83 -6.79 -2.46 3.41
N SER A 84 -5.84 -3.33 3.10
CA SER A 84 -4.67 -3.58 3.95
C SER A 84 -3.45 -2.88 3.39
N LEU A 85 -2.78 -2.10 4.24
CA LEU A 85 -1.61 -1.31 3.91
C LEU A 85 -0.36 -1.94 4.50
N VAL A 86 0.70 -2.00 3.72
CA VAL A 86 2.03 -2.44 4.18
C VAL A 86 3.03 -1.37 3.82
N PHE A 87 3.86 -0.97 4.77
CA PHE A 87 4.93 0.00 4.58
C PHE A 87 6.24 -0.59 5.03
N GLN A 88 7.32 -0.33 4.27
CA GLN A 88 8.66 -0.62 4.76
C GLN A 88 9.20 0.48 5.68
N SER A 89 8.71 1.71 5.51
CA SER A 89 9.12 2.84 6.35
C SER A 89 7.93 3.66 6.85
N GLY A 90 8.12 4.28 8.03
CA GLY A 90 7.10 4.99 8.79
C GLY A 90 6.59 6.31 8.21
N PHE A 91 6.78 6.62 6.92
CA PHE A 91 6.36 7.92 6.37
C PHE A 91 4.85 8.14 6.41
N TYR A 92 4.07 7.08 6.60
CA TYR A 92 2.63 7.13 6.76
C TYR A 92 2.20 7.67 8.14
N ASP A 93 3.04 7.56 9.17
CA ASP A 93 2.67 7.86 10.57
C ASP A 93 2.29 9.34 10.78
N PRO A 94 2.98 10.34 10.21
CA PRO A 94 2.51 11.74 10.22
C PRO A 94 1.15 11.95 9.55
N ARG A 95 0.74 11.01 8.68
CA ARG A 95 -0.53 11.05 7.93
C ARG A 95 -1.58 10.10 8.52
N LEU A 96 -1.33 9.47 9.66
CA LEU A 96 -2.15 8.37 10.17
C LEU A 96 -3.63 8.76 10.32
N ASN A 97 -3.91 9.93 10.91
CA ASN A 97 -5.29 10.42 11.06
C ASN A 97 -5.93 10.77 9.70
N TRP A 98 -5.15 11.28 8.74
CA TRP A 98 -5.65 11.53 7.38
C TRP A 98 -6.00 10.21 6.69
N ILE A 99 -5.14 9.20 6.74
CA ILE A 99 -5.38 7.86 6.18
C ILE A 99 -6.67 7.26 6.76
N PHE A 100 -6.85 7.33 8.08
CA PHE A 100 -7.94 6.68 8.77
C PHE A 100 -9.26 7.45 8.78
N CYS A 101 -9.26 8.75 8.58
CA CYS A 101 -10.45 9.58 8.69
C CYS A 101 -10.69 10.40 7.41
N ASP A 102 -9.79 11.35 7.14
CA ASP A 102 -10.05 12.41 6.17
C ASP A 102 -9.97 11.93 4.72
N PHE A 103 -9.13 10.94 4.46
CA PHE A 103 -9.01 10.32 3.15
C PHE A 103 -10.16 9.37 2.83
N HIS A 104 -11.01 9.05 3.82
CA HIS A 104 -12.13 8.11 3.68
C HIS A 104 -11.69 6.77 3.09
N LEU A 105 -10.52 6.28 3.50
CA LEU A 105 -10.03 4.95 3.16
C LEU A 105 -10.45 3.99 4.26
N GLY A 106 -11.26 3.00 3.91
CA GLY A 106 -11.62 1.93 4.82
C GLY A 106 -10.44 0.99 5.05
N VAL A 107 -9.67 1.21 6.14
CA VAL A 107 -8.49 0.41 6.44
C VAL A 107 -8.87 -0.85 7.20
N ASN A 108 -8.42 -2.00 6.71
CA ASN A 108 -8.50 -3.28 7.39
C ASN A 108 -7.33 -3.43 8.37
N LYS A 109 -6.10 -3.41 7.84
CA LYS A 109 -4.85 -3.61 8.57
C LYS A 109 -3.79 -2.65 8.06
N LEU A 110 -2.88 -2.25 8.94
CA LEU A 110 -1.66 -1.53 8.59
C LEU A 110 -0.48 -2.26 9.22
N LEU A 111 0.52 -2.59 8.41
CA LEU A 111 1.75 -3.25 8.82
C LEU A 111 2.95 -2.39 8.42
N ASP A 112 3.82 -2.13 9.37
CA ASP A 112 5.10 -1.45 9.17
C ASP A 112 6.19 -2.46 9.43
N LEU A 113 6.96 -2.75 8.40
CA LEU A 113 7.93 -3.82 8.43
C LEU A 113 9.29 -3.36 8.97
N GLY A 114 9.54 -2.05 8.97
CA GLY A 114 10.82 -1.46 9.35
C GLY A 114 12.01 -2.15 8.69
N ASN A 115 12.99 -2.55 9.49
CA ASN A 115 14.23 -3.19 9.04
C ASN A 115 14.06 -4.66 8.62
N LYS A 116 12.87 -5.26 8.82
CA LYS A 116 12.54 -6.63 8.41
C LYS A 116 13.49 -7.69 8.97
N MET A 117 13.82 -7.62 10.26
CA MET A 117 14.71 -8.58 10.92
C MET A 117 14.22 -10.03 10.79
N ASP A 118 12.89 -10.22 10.81
CA ASP A 118 12.25 -11.52 10.64
C ASP A 118 11.06 -11.42 9.65
N ILE A 119 9.90 -10.91 10.09
CA ILE A 119 8.75 -10.71 9.19
C ILE A 119 9.12 -9.68 8.12
N ASN A 120 8.90 -10.05 6.87
CA ASN A 120 9.20 -9.22 5.71
C ASN A 120 7.99 -9.13 4.75
N GLU A 121 8.18 -8.50 3.58
CA GLU A 121 7.14 -8.29 2.58
C GLU A 121 6.54 -9.59 2.04
N VAL A 122 7.30 -10.69 2.01
CA VAL A 122 6.83 -12.00 1.57
C VAL A 122 5.82 -12.55 2.56
N ASP A 123 6.16 -12.56 3.86
CA ASP A 123 5.24 -12.99 4.93
C ASP A 123 3.98 -12.12 4.96
N ALA A 124 4.14 -10.79 4.81
CA ALA A 124 3.03 -9.85 4.84
C ALA A 124 2.07 -10.07 3.66
N LEU A 125 2.60 -10.23 2.44
CA LEU A 125 1.77 -10.53 1.27
C LEU A 125 1.07 -11.88 1.40
N GLU A 126 1.77 -12.92 1.86
CA GLU A 126 1.19 -14.27 2.03
C GLU A 126 0.00 -14.26 3.00
N TYR A 127 0.17 -13.59 4.14
CA TYR A 127 -0.89 -13.42 5.13
C TYR A 127 -2.09 -12.64 4.57
N LEU A 128 -1.83 -11.49 3.93
CA LEU A 128 -2.91 -10.62 3.44
C LEU A 128 -3.63 -11.21 2.22
N ALA A 129 -2.95 -12.01 1.40
CA ALA A 129 -3.54 -12.70 0.26
C ALA A 129 -4.64 -13.69 0.70
N THR A 130 -4.42 -14.38 1.81
CA THR A 130 -5.32 -15.42 2.34
C THR A 130 -6.30 -14.92 3.41
N ASP A 131 -6.10 -13.70 3.93
CA ASP A 131 -7.00 -13.09 4.91
C ASP A 131 -8.33 -12.62 4.29
N ASP A 132 -9.43 -13.31 4.57
CA ASP A 132 -10.77 -13.00 4.03
C ASP A 132 -11.26 -11.58 4.29
N SER A 133 -10.79 -10.93 5.36
CA SER A 133 -11.16 -9.55 5.67
C SER A 133 -10.43 -8.53 4.78
N THR A 134 -9.28 -8.90 4.22
CA THR A 134 -8.55 -8.09 3.24
C THR A 134 -9.18 -8.27 1.86
N LYS A 135 -9.61 -7.18 1.24
CA LYS A 135 -10.16 -7.13 -0.13
C LYS A 135 -9.19 -6.52 -1.14
N ALA A 136 -8.27 -5.69 -0.66
CA ALA A 136 -7.27 -5.01 -1.47
C ALA A 136 -5.98 -4.84 -0.67
N ILE A 137 -4.83 -4.89 -1.34
CA ILE A 137 -3.51 -4.74 -0.71
C ILE A 137 -2.81 -3.56 -1.36
N ALA A 138 -2.25 -2.64 -0.56
CA ALA A 138 -1.32 -1.64 -1.05
C ALA A 138 -0.02 -1.72 -0.25
N ILE A 139 1.09 -1.95 -0.94
CA ILE A 139 2.40 -2.17 -0.33
C ILE A 139 3.43 -1.16 -0.82
N HIS A 140 4.06 -0.46 0.11
CA HIS A 140 5.26 0.33 -0.14
C HIS A 140 6.50 -0.51 0.17
N ILE A 141 7.44 -0.54 -0.78
CA ILE A 141 8.68 -1.33 -0.69
C ILE A 141 9.87 -0.43 -1.03
N GLU A 142 10.93 -0.50 -0.24
CA GLU A 142 12.25 0.05 -0.59
C GLU A 142 13.15 -1.05 -1.15
N THR A 143 13.12 -2.25 -0.56
CA THR A 143 13.96 -3.39 -0.93
C THR A 143 13.19 -4.69 -0.78
N VAL A 144 13.47 -5.72 -1.58
CA VAL A 144 12.98 -7.07 -1.31
C VAL A 144 14.04 -7.79 -0.47
N LYS A 145 13.73 -8.06 0.80
CA LYS A 145 14.62 -8.74 1.74
C LYS A 145 14.36 -10.24 1.81
N GLY A 146 13.10 -10.66 1.61
CA GLY A 146 12.75 -12.07 1.51
C GLY A 146 13.33 -12.74 0.27
N ASP A 147 13.04 -14.03 0.09
CA ASP A 147 13.43 -14.72 -1.14
C ASP A 147 12.71 -14.11 -2.35
N GLY A 148 13.48 -13.58 -3.30
CA GLY A 148 12.92 -12.88 -4.46
C GLY A 148 12.05 -13.76 -5.36
N LYS A 149 12.33 -15.07 -5.46
CA LYS A 149 11.48 -15.98 -6.24
C LYS A 149 10.15 -16.22 -5.54
N GLN A 150 10.19 -16.39 -4.22
CA GLN A 150 9.00 -16.52 -3.40
C GLN A 150 8.16 -15.24 -3.44
N PHE A 151 8.78 -14.06 -3.36
CA PHE A 151 8.09 -12.78 -3.51
C PHE A 151 7.32 -12.70 -4.84
N ILE A 152 7.97 -13.05 -5.95
CA ILE A 152 7.33 -13.06 -7.29
C ILE A 152 6.15 -14.01 -7.32
N GLN A 153 6.33 -15.24 -6.81
CA GLN A 153 5.28 -16.26 -6.81
C GLN A 153 4.07 -15.80 -5.98
N ILE A 154 4.31 -15.34 -4.75
CA ILE A 154 3.25 -14.89 -3.84
C ILE A 154 2.57 -13.64 -4.39
N LEU A 155 3.31 -12.69 -4.97
CA LEU A 155 2.71 -11.51 -5.58
C LEU A 155 1.77 -11.90 -6.73
N LYS A 156 2.22 -12.82 -7.61
CA LYS A 156 1.41 -13.32 -8.73
C LYS A 156 0.17 -14.09 -8.30
N ASP A 157 0.26 -14.83 -7.20
CA ASP A 157 -0.90 -15.55 -6.64
C ASP A 157 -1.85 -14.57 -5.93
N SER A 158 -1.31 -13.58 -5.22
CA SER A 158 -2.08 -12.54 -4.54
C SER A 158 -2.93 -11.73 -5.52
N THR A 159 -2.34 -11.27 -6.64
CA THR A 159 -3.03 -10.45 -7.65
C THR A 159 -4.17 -11.18 -8.37
N ARG A 160 -4.15 -12.52 -8.37
CA ARG A 160 -5.27 -13.35 -8.89
C ARG A 160 -6.45 -13.39 -7.94
N LEU A 161 -6.21 -13.21 -6.66
CA LEU A 161 -7.24 -13.24 -5.63
C LEU A 161 -7.77 -11.83 -5.35
N LYS A 162 -6.88 -10.84 -5.29
CA LYS A 162 -7.15 -9.48 -4.80
C LYS A 162 -6.28 -8.48 -5.55
N PRO A 163 -6.77 -7.26 -5.83
CA PRO A 163 -5.93 -6.22 -6.40
C PRO A 163 -4.78 -5.85 -5.45
N VAL A 164 -3.58 -5.69 -6.01
CA VAL A 164 -2.37 -5.30 -5.29
C VAL A 164 -1.76 -4.05 -5.92
N VAL A 165 -1.59 -3.00 -5.14
CA VAL A 165 -0.87 -1.77 -5.52
C VAL A 165 0.52 -1.78 -4.89
N VAL A 166 1.53 -1.42 -5.66
CA VAL A 166 2.93 -1.38 -5.19
C VAL A 166 3.52 0.00 -5.45
N LEU A 167 4.03 0.64 -4.39
CA LEU A 167 4.87 1.83 -4.48
C LEU A 167 6.33 1.44 -4.19
N LYS A 168 7.19 1.55 -5.20
CA LYS A 168 8.64 1.32 -5.04
C LYS A 168 9.36 2.66 -4.87
N SER A 169 10.00 2.87 -3.73
CA SER A 169 10.98 3.96 -3.55
C SER A 169 12.40 3.46 -3.88
N GLY A 170 13.38 4.38 -3.93
CA GLY A 170 14.75 4.02 -4.31
C GLY A 170 14.90 3.55 -5.77
N ARG A 171 14.17 4.19 -6.68
CA ARG A 171 14.09 3.85 -8.12
C ARG A 171 15.30 4.33 -8.94
N THR A 172 16.07 5.25 -8.38
CA THR A 172 17.29 5.83 -8.97
C THR A 172 18.46 5.55 -8.04
N ASP A 173 19.70 5.61 -8.54
CA ASP A 173 20.89 5.40 -7.70
C ASP A 173 20.93 6.35 -6.49
N ALA A 174 20.57 7.61 -6.70
CA ALA A 174 20.50 8.60 -5.62
C ALA A 174 19.39 8.25 -4.62
N GLY A 175 18.21 7.87 -5.09
CA GLY A 175 17.11 7.46 -4.22
C GLY A 175 17.40 6.16 -3.47
N ALA A 176 18.05 5.19 -4.09
CA ALA A 176 18.45 3.93 -3.47
C ALA A 176 19.48 4.16 -2.36
N LYS A 177 20.45 5.06 -2.58
CA LYS A 177 21.40 5.50 -1.55
C LYS A 177 20.71 6.23 -0.40
N ALA A 178 19.75 7.10 -0.70
CA ALA A 178 18.98 7.80 0.33
C ALA A 178 18.10 6.85 1.16
N ALA A 179 17.44 5.87 0.52
CA ALA A 179 16.69 4.85 1.25
C ALA A 179 17.63 4.03 2.16
N ALA A 180 18.81 3.67 1.65
CA ALA A 180 19.78 2.89 2.40
C ALA A 180 20.32 3.57 3.65
N SER A 181 20.45 4.90 3.66
CA SER A 181 20.89 5.62 4.86
C SER A 181 19.86 5.59 5.99
N HIS A 182 18.60 5.28 5.70
CA HIS A 182 17.53 5.23 6.70
C HIS A 182 17.09 3.81 7.09
N THR A 183 17.18 2.82 6.19
CA THR A 183 16.80 1.43 6.50
C THR A 183 17.98 0.47 6.65
N GLY A 184 19.20 0.95 6.39
CA GLY A 184 20.41 0.12 6.43
C GLY A 184 20.48 -0.93 5.32
N SER A 185 19.58 -0.88 4.34
CA SER A 185 19.52 -1.81 3.20
C SER A 185 19.59 -1.04 1.87
N ILE A 186 20.55 -1.40 1.02
CA ILE A 186 20.69 -0.79 -0.31
C ILE A 186 19.82 -1.57 -1.28
N ALA A 187 18.88 -0.89 -1.93
CA ALA A 187 18.20 -1.42 -3.11
C ALA A 187 19.23 -1.65 -4.21
N ARG A 188 19.35 -2.90 -4.66
CA ARG A 188 20.26 -3.29 -5.76
C ARG A 188 19.49 -3.72 -7.01
N GLU A 189 18.17 -3.79 -6.89
CA GLU A 189 17.27 -4.20 -7.94
C GLU A 189 17.17 -3.09 -8.99
N SER A 190 17.26 -3.46 -10.27
CA SER A 190 16.97 -2.54 -11.36
C SER A 190 15.49 -2.17 -11.34
N ASP A 191 15.18 -0.87 -11.33
CA ASP A 191 13.79 -0.40 -11.34
C ASP A 191 13.01 -0.86 -12.57
N ILE A 192 13.69 -1.00 -13.72
CA ILE A 192 13.11 -1.52 -14.96
C ILE A 192 12.74 -3.00 -14.81
N VAL A 193 13.60 -3.79 -14.16
CA VAL A 193 13.32 -5.20 -13.88
C VAL A 193 12.16 -5.34 -12.90
N PHE A 194 12.14 -4.49 -11.86
CA PHE A 194 11.04 -4.47 -10.90
C PHE A 194 9.72 -4.08 -11.58
N ASP A 195 9.72 -3.09 -12.48
CA ASP A 195 8.55 -2.70 -13.28
C ASP A 195 8.00 -3.87 -14.12
N ALA A 196 8.88 -4.54 -14.85
CA ALA A 196 8.52 -5.68 -15.68
C ALA A 196 7.93 -6.82 -14.85
N LEU A 197 8.52 -7.09 -13.68
CA LEU A 197 8.03 -8.07 -12.72
C LEU A 197 6.63 -7.73 -12.22
N LEU A 198 6.38 -6.48 -11.80
CA LEU A 198 5.05 -6.06 -11.35
C LEU A 198 4.00 -6.26 -12.45
N LYS A 199 4.33 -5.87 -13.69
CA LYS A 199 3.46 -6.07 -14.87
C LYS A 199 3.17 -7.55 -15.11
N GLN A 200 4.19 -8.41 -15.04
CA GLN A 200 4.01 -9.87 -15.20
C GLN A 200 3.18 -10.49 -14.09
N CYS A 201 3.25 -9.95 -12.87
CA CYS A 201 2.44 -10.41 -11.76
C CYS A 201 1.02 -9.83 -11.80
N GLY A 202 0.74 -8.78 -12.58
CA GLY A 202 -0.55 -8.09 -12.58
C GLY A 202 -0.73 -7.14 -11.39
N ALA A 203 0.36 -6.72 -10.76
CA ALA A 203 0.33 -5.71 -9.71
C ALA A 203 0.27 -4.30 -10.31
N ILE A 204 -0.51 -3.42 -9.70
CA ILE A 204 -0.65 -2.02 -10.11
C ILE A 204 0.52 -1.25 -9.53
N ARG A 205 1.33 -0.63 -10.39
CA ARG A 205 2.44 0.20 -9.93
C ARG A 205 1.97 1.63 -9.68
N ALA A 206 2.28 2.17 -8.51
CA ALA A 206 2.21 3.59 -8.21
C ALA A 206 3.60 4.22 -8.33
N HIS A 207 3.66 5.45 -8.86
CA HIS A 207 4.87 6.23 -9.03
C HIS A 207 5.04 7.33 -7.99
N THR A 208 3.93 7.77 -7.38
CA THR A 208 3.91 8.78 -6.32
C THR A 208 3.13 8.29 -5.10
N VAL A 209 3.25 9.03 -4.00
CA VAL A 209 2.49 8.75 -2.78
C VAL A 209 1.01 9.03 -3.00
N GLU A 210 0.69 10.06 -3.79
CA GLU A 210 -0.66 10.41 -4.21
C GLU A 210 -1.29 9.27 -5.02
N GLU A 211 -0.61 8.79 -6.07
CA GLU A 211 -1.08 7.64 -6.85
C GLU A 211 -1.24 6.39 -5.98
N PHE A 212 -0.33 6.15 -5.04
CA PHE A 212 -0.41 4.99 -4.15
C PHE A 212 -1.70 5.00 -3.33
N PHE A 213 -2.04 6.13 -2.71
CA PHE A 213 -3.25 6.26 -1.92
C PHE A 213 -4.51 6.30 -2.80
N ASP A 214 -4.48 6.99 -3.93
CA ASP A 214 -5.60 7.05 -4.87
C ASP A 214 -5.93 5.68 -5.45
N PHE A 215 -4.92 4.91 -5.85
CA PHE A 215 -5.11 3.54 -6.32
C PHE A 215 -5.60 2.64 -5.18
N ALA A 216 -4.98 2.70 -3.99
CA ALA A 216 -5.42 1.92 -2.82
C ALA A 216 -6.90 2.17 -2.49
N LYS A 217 -7.35 3.43 -2.57
CA LYS A 217 -8.75 3.80 -2.41
C LYS A 217 -9.61 3.25 -3.55
N ALA A 218 -9.23 3.49 -4.80
CA ALA A 218 -9.98 3.02 -5.95
C ALA A 218 -10.20 1.50 -5.91
N ILE A 219 -9.17 0.70 -5.65
CA ILE A 219 -9.29 -0.76 -5.59
C ILE A 219 -10.02 -1.27 -4.34
N GLY A 220 -10.08 -0.47 -3.28
CA GLY A 220 -10.82 -0.78 -2.06
C GLY A 220 -12.32 -0.51 -2.16
N PHE A 221 -12.72 0.44 -3.00
CA PHE A 221 -14.12 0.88 -3.14
C PHE A 221 -14.79 0.45 -4.44
N LEU A 222 -14.04 0.30 -5.53
CA LEU A 222 -14.59 0.06 -6.86
C LEU A 222 -14.44 -1.42 -7.27
N ALA A 223 -15.46 -1.94 -7.94
CA ALA A 223 -15.33 -3.19 -8.67
C ALA A 223 -14.55 -2.96 -9.97
N PRO A 224 -13.75 -3.95 -10.44
CA PRO A 224 -13.10 -3.86 -11.74
C PRO A 224 -14.12 -3.61 -12.86
N PRO A 225 -13.86 -2.67 -13.78
CA PRO A 225 -14.76 -2.43 -14.90
C PRO A 225 -14.79 -3.64 -15.84
N LYS A 226 -15.95 -3.92 -16.43
CA LYS A 226 -16.12 -5.04 -17.39
C LYS A 226 -15.45 -4.80 -18.75
N GLY A 227 -14.87 -3.62 -18.96
CA GLY A 227 -14.23 -3.22 -20.20
C GLY A 227 -13.70 -1.79 -20.11
N ASN A 228 -13.20 -1.27 -21.23
CA ASN A 228 -12.53 0.03 -21.31
C ASN A 228 -13.41 1.14 -21.89
N LYS A 229 -14.75 0.96 -21.90
CA LYS A 229 -15.70 1.96 -22.37
C LYS A 229 -16.16 2.81 -21.20
N MET A 230 -15.91 4.11 -21.25
CA MET A 230 -16.22 5.05 -20.17
C MET A 230 -17.26 6.10 -20.59
N VAL A 231 -18.08 6.50 -19.62
CA VAL A 231 -18.91 7.70 -19.70
C VAL A 231 -18.39 8.68 -18.67
N ILE A 232 -18.19 9.93 -19.06
CA ILE A 232 -17.78 11.00 -18.16
C ILE A 232 -18.96 11.96 -18.02
N ALA A 233 -19.27 12.33 -16.79
CA ALA A 233 -20.18 13.43 -16.47
C ALA A 233 -19.46 14.39 -15.52
N SER A 234 -19.47 15.67 -15.86
CA SER A 234 -18.71 16.72 -15.18
C SER A 234 -19.57 17.97 -15.06
N LEU A 235 -19.40 18.78 -14.00
CA LEU A 235 -20.07 20.09 -13.89
C LEU A 235 -19.43 21.15 -14.79
N SER A 236 -18.23 20.89 -15.30
CA SER A 236 -17.51 21.76 -16.22
C SER A 236 -17.11 20.98 -17.47
N GLY A 237 -17.48 21.48 -18.64
CA GLY A 237 -17.03 20.92 -19.92
C GLY A 237 -15.50 20.86 -20.04
N GLY A 238 -14.77 21.84 -19.49
CA GLY A 238 -13.31 21.86 -19.51
C GLY A 238 -12.68 20.73 -18.68
N GLU A 239 -13.21 20.48 -17.48
CA GLU A 239 -12.81 19.32 -16.66
C GLU A 239 -13.16 18.00 -17.35
N GLY A 240 -14.30 17.96 -18.07
CA GLY A 240 -14.70 16.82 -18.89
C GLY A 240 -13.68 16.50 -19.97
N VAL A 241 -13.12 17.50 -20.66
CA VAL A 241 -12.05 17.31 -21.66
C VAL A 241 -10.80 16.73 -21.02
N LEU A 242 -10.35 17.27 -19.89
CA LEU A 242 -9.18 16.76 -19.18
C LEU A 242 -9.37 15.29 -18.75
N ALA A 243 -10.57 14.93 -18.29
CA ALA A 243 -10.90 13.57 -17.91
C ALA A 243 -10.92 12.62 -19.13
N VAL A 244 -11.38 13.08 -20.29
CA VAL A 244 -11.33 12.31 -21.54
C VAL A 244 -9.88 12.02 -21.92
N ASP A 245 -9.03 13.06 -21.95
CA ASP A 245 -7.62 12.94 -22.31
C ASP A 245 -6.91 11.94 -21.39
N ALA A 246 -7.09 12.08 -20.07
CA ALA A 246 -6.52 11.17 -19.09
C ALA A 246 -6.98 9.73 -19.31
N GLY A 247 -8.29 9.49 -19.46
CA GLY A 247 -8.77 8.13 -19.67
C GLY A 247 -8.27 7.52 -20.98
N GLN A 248 -8.20 8.30 -22.07
CA GLN A 248 -7.65 7.82 -23.35
C GLN A 248 -6.17 7.48 -23.27
N GLN A 249 -5.36 8.28 -22.57
CA GLN A 249 -3.94 7.98 -22.32
C GLN A 249 -3.75 6.65 -21.57
N HIS A 250 -4.73 6.26 -20.75
CA HIS A 250 -4.76 4.98 -20.03
C HIS A 250 -5.56 3.87 -20.75
N GLY A 251 -5.88 4.05 -22.04
CA GLY A 251 -6.49 3.01 -22.88
C GLY A 251 -8.01 2.86 -22.75
N PHE A 252 -8.69 3.79 -22.06
CA PHE A 252 -10.14 3.91 -22.12
C PHE A 252 -10.59 4.57 -23.42
N SER A 253 -11.84 4.33 -23.78
CA SER A 253 -12.48 4.95 -24.93
C SER A 253 -13.89 5.39 -24.58
N MET A 254 -14.35 6.47 -25.21
CA MET A 254 -15.69 7.00 -24.92
C MET A 254 -16.76 5.99 -25.34
N ALA A 255 -17.63 5.65 -24.40
CA ALA A 255 -18.83 4.88 -24.69
C ALA A 255 -19.81 5.73 -25.53
N LYS A 256 -20.59 5.05 -26.37
CA LYS A 256 -21.76 5.64 -27.02
C LYS A 256 -22.99 5.18 -26.25
N PRO A 257 -23.65 6.05 -25.47
CA PRO A 257 -24.88 5.68 -24.75
C PRO A 257 -25.96 5.16 -25.72
N GLY A 258 -26.86 4.30 -25.26
CA GLY A 258 -28.01 3.84 -26.05
C GLY A 258 -29.07 4.93 -26.26
N SER A 259 -30.06 4.67 -27.13
CA SER A 259 -31.22 5.56 -27.34
C SER A 259 -31.94 5.91 -26.04
N ASP A 260 -32.13 4.93 -25.16
CA ASP A 260 -32.91 5.10 -23.94
C ASP A 260 -32.18 5.99 -22.92
N ALA A 261 -30.87 5.79 -22.77
CA ALA A 261 -30.03 6.64 -21.93
C ALA A 261 -30.02 8.08 -22.47
N ARG A 262 -29.88 8.25 -23.80
CA ARG A 262 -29.95 9.55 -24.46
C ARG A 262 -31.28 10.27 -24.21
N ALA A 263 -32.40 9.57 -24.32
CA ALA A 263 -33.72 10.14 -24.08
C ALA A 263 -33.88 10.65 -22.65
N LYS A 264 -33.39 9.89 -21.65
CA LYS A 264 -33.41 10.30 -20.24
C LYS A 264 -32.53 11.52 -19.98
N MET A 265 -31.34 11.57 -20.57
CA MET A 265 -30.44 12.71 -20.41
C MET A 265 -31.04 13.98 -21.04
N LYS A 266 -31.63 13.88 -22.24
CA LYS A 266 -32.26 15.04 -22.90
C LYS A 266 -33.32 15.74 -22.02
N ALA A 267 -33.98 15.03 -21.11
CA ALA A 267 -35.00 15.61 -20.23
C ALA A 267 -34.45 16.59 -19.17
N ILE A 268 -33.15 16.50 -18.82
CA ILE A 268 -32.51 17.38 -17.81
C ILE A 268 -31.58 18.42 -18.44
N PHE A 269 -31.42 18.36 -19.76
CA PHE A 269 -30.54 19.22 -20.52
C PHE A 269 -31.33 20.32 -21.25
N PRO A 270 -30.71 21.48 -21.52
CA PRO A 270 -31.32 22.54 -22.32
C PRO A 270 -31.75 22.06 -23.71
N PRO A 271 -32.65 22.80 -24.40
CA PRO A 271 -33.27 22.34 -25.65
C PRO A 271 -32.32 22.27 -26.86
N TRP A 272 -31.05 22.69 -26.74
CA TRP A 272 -30.04 22.62 -27.79
C TRP A 272 -29.31 21.26 -27.83
N GLU A 273 -28.58 20.99 -28.91
CA GLU A 273 -27.83 19.75 -29.08
C GLU A 273 -26.55 19.75 -28.22
N ILE A 274 -26.33 18.66 -27.47
CA ILE A 274 -25.23 18.54 -26.51
C ILE A 274 -24.38 17.33 -26.85
N PRO A 275 -23.04 17.43 -26.74
CA PRO A 275 -22.14 16.30 -26.96
C PRO A 275 -22.55 15.08 -26.13
N LEU A 276 -22.49 13.90 -26.74
CA LEU A 276 -23.07 12.69 -26.16
C LEU A 276 -22.19 11.99 -25.11
N ASN A 277 -20.94 12.42 -24.92
CA ASN A 277 -19.96 11.93 -23.93
C ASN A 277 -18.62 12.65 -24.22
N PRO A 278 -18.07 13.48 -23.32
CA PRO A 278 -18.47 13.72 -21.93
C PRO A 278 -19.75 14.56 -21.81
N PHE A 279 -20.46 14.41 -20.70
CA PHE A 279 -21.67 15.16 -20.35
C PHE A 279 -21.33 16.36 -19.45
N ASP A 280 -21.66 17.56 -19.92
CA ASP A 280 -21.52 18.80 -19.13
C ASP A 280 -22.80 19.05 -18.32
N LEU A 281 -22.79 18.61 -17.07
CA LEU A 281 -23.90 18.79 -16.13
C LEU A 281 -24.06 20.23 -15.64
N GLY A 282 -23.09 21.13 -15.89
CA GLY A 282 -23.18 22.53 -15.47
C GLY A 282 -24.27 23.32 -16.20
N VAL A 283 -24.72 22.81 -17.35
CA VAL A 283 -25.84 23.39 -18.11
C VAL A 283 -27.17 22.70 -17.84
N CYS A 284 -27.22 21.66 -17.00
CA CYS A 284 -28.47 20.98 -16.66
C CYS A 284 -29.40 21.88 -15.80
N SER A 285 -30.71 21.69 -15.97
CA SER A 285 -31.77 22.40 -15.22
C SER A 285 -32.14 21.70 -13.92
#